data_AF-X0ZIX3-F1
#
_entry.id   AF-X0ZIX3-F1
#
_cell.length_a   1.000
_cell.length_b   1.000
_cell.length_c   1.000
_cell.angle_alpha   90.00
_cell.angle_beta   90.00
_cell.angle_gamma   90.00
#
_symmetry.space_group_name_H-M   'P 1'
#
loop_
_entity.id
_entity.type
_entity.pdbx_description
1 polymer ?
#
loop_
_entity_poly.entity_id
_entity_poly.type
_entity_poly.pdbx_seq_one_letter_code
_entity_poly.pdbx_strand_id
1 'polypeptide(L)'
;SQTIKDVSVFARVSPEHKLRIINSLRKDGEIVAMTGDGINDAPSVKKSDVGISMGIRGSDVTREAADMILADDNYATIVSAIEEGRGIFNNIRKFIRLLLSANFDEILISCIQS
;
A
#
# COMPACT_ATOMS: atom_id res chain seq x y z
N SER A 1 -12.39 -15.21 11.96
CA SER A 1 -11.17 -15.23 11.13
C SER A 1 -9.90 -15.28 11.99
N GLN A 2 -9.90 -16.01 13.12
CA GLN A 2 -8.88 -15.82 14.16
C GLN A 2 -7.50 -16.38 13.80
N THR A 3 -7.39 -17.29 12.84
CA THR A 3 -6.14 -18.01 12.56
C THR A 3 -5.18 -17.28 11.60
N ILE A 4 -5.64 -16.32 10.79
CA ILE A 4 -4.78 -15.67 9.79
C ILE A 4 -3.84 -14.64 10.42
N LYS A 5 -4.25 -13.98 11.51
CA LYS A 5 -3.41 -12.98 12.20
C LYS A 5 -2.24 -13.62 12.98
N ASP A 6 -2.40 -14.88 13.39
CA ASP A 6 -1.39 -15.60 14.19
C ASP A 6 -0.46 -16.49 13.34
N VAL A 7 -0.71 -16.62 12.03
CA VAL A 7 0.06 -17.49 11.12
C VAL A 7 0.90 -16.65 10.17
N SER A 8 2.22 -16.76 10.29
CA SER A 8 3.17 -16.02 9.44
C SER A 8 3.61 -16.78 8.19
N VAL A 9 3.38 -18.10 8.11
CA VAL A 9 3.88 -18.94 7.01
C VAL A 9 2.74 -19.78 6.43
N PHE A 10 2.45 -19.56 5.14
CA PHE A 10 1.52 -20.37 4.36
C PHE A 10 2.29 -21.13 3.27
N ALA A 11 2.46 -22.44 3.43
CA ALA A 11 3.21 -23.28 2.50
C ALA A 11 2.27 -24.09 1.58
N ARG A 12 2.79 -24.52 0.41
CA ARG A 12 2.06 -25.30 -0.62
C ARG A 12 0.72 -24.68 -1.01
N VAL A 13 0.71 -23.35 -1.16
CA VAL A 13 -0.48 -22.57 -1.53
C VAL A 13 -0.67 -22.53 -3.04
N SER A 14 -1.91 -22.68 -3.49
CA SER A 14 -2.29 -22.38 -4.87
C SER A 14 -2.43 -20.86 -5.07
N PRO A 15 -2.43 -20.35 -6.31
CA PRO A 15 -2.70 -18.93 -6.58
C PRO A 15 -4.03 -18.45 -5.97
N GLU A 16 -5.07 -19.29 -5.98
CA GLU A 16 -6.36 -18.99 -5.34
C GLU A 16 -6.24 -18.78 -3.82
N HIS A 17 -5.38 -19.56 -3.15
CA HIS A 17 -5.15 -19.40 -1.71
C HIS A 17 -4.49 -18.06 -1.39
N LYS A 18 -3.56 -17.58 -2.22
CA LYS A 18 -2.95 -16.25 -2.07
C LYS A 18 -4.02 -15.15 -2.14
N LEU A 19 -4.92 -15.22 -3.11
CA LEU A 19 -6.05 -14.30 -3.24
C LEU A 19 -7.00 -14.36 -2.03
N ARG A 20 -7.28 -15.55 -1.49
CA ARG A 20 -8.10 -15.69 -0.28
C ARG A 20 -7.47 -15.04 0.93
N ILE A 21 -6.15 -15.17 1.12
CA ILE A 21 -5.41 -14.53 2.21
C ILE A 21 -5.53 -13.01 2.10
N ILE A 22 -5.25 -12.44 0.92
CA ILE A 22 -5.36 -10.99 0.68
C ILE A 22 -6.79 -10.51 0.98
N ASN A 23 -7.80 -11.17 0.41
CA ASN A 23 -9.19 -10.78 0.64
C ASN A 23 -9.59 -10.87 2.12
N SER A 24 -9.05 -11.84 2.87
CA SER A 24 -9.34 -11.96 4.30
C SER A 24 -8.70 -10.84 5.10
N LEU A 25 -7.43 -10.53 4.87
CA LEU A 25 -6.72 -9.44 5.54
C LEU A 25 -7.38 -8.09 5.25
N ARG A 26 -7.77 -7.84 3.99
CA ARG A 26 -8.49 -6.63 3.58
C ARG A 26 -9.87 -6.52 4.22
N LYS A 27 -10.61 -7.64 4.34
CA LYS A 27 -11.91 -7.68 5.05
C LYS A 27 -11.78 -7.34 6.53
N ASP A 28 -10.63 -7.64 7.13
CA ASP A 28 -10.31 -7.30 8.53
C ASP A 28 -9.82 -5.84 8.68
N GLY A 29 -9.84 -5.04 7.61
CA GLY A 29 -9.46 -3.63 7.61
C GLY A 29 -7.96 -3.35 7.46
N GLU A 30 -7.15 -4.40 7.21
CA GLU A 30 -5.71 -4.26 7.01
C GLU A 30 -5.41 -3.74 5.59
N ILE A 31 -4.38 -2.88 5.48
CA ILE A 31 -3.82 -2.49 4.17
C ILE A 31 -2.77 -3.53 3.78
N VAL A 32 -3.00 -4.22 2.67
CA VAL A 32 -2.18 -5.36 2.26
C VAL A 32 -1.27 -4.97 1.11
N ALA A 33 0.04 -5.07 1.34
CA ALA A 33 1.03 -5.07 0.27
C ALA A 33 1.40 -6.50 -0.11
N MET A 34 1.56 -6.79 -1.40
CA MET A 34 2.06 -8.09 -1.87
C MET A 34 3.23 -7.92 -2.82
N THR A 35 4.30 -8.65 -2.54
CA THR A 35 5.44 -8.79 -3.46
C THR A 35 5.35 -10.11 -4.22
N GLY A 36 5.66 -10.09 -5.52
CA GLY A 36 5.77 -11.28 -6.34
C GLY A 36 6.73 -11.08 -7.51
N ASP A 37 7.26 -12.18 -8.03
CA ASP A 37 8.18 -12.19 -9.17
C ASP A 37 7.71 -13.15 -10.27
N GLY A 38 6.86 -14.14 -9.96
CA GLY A 38 6.33 -15.09 -10.92
C GLY A 38 5.00 -14.69 -11.56
N ILE A 39 4.73 -15.21 -12.76
CA ILE A 39 3.45 -15.01 -13.49
C ILE A 39 2.24 -15.40 -12.62
N ASN A 40 2.39 -16.44 -11.80
CA ASN A 40 1.36 -16.91 -10.87
C ASN A 40 1.03 -15.92 -9.75
N ASP A 41 1.92 -14.97 -9.48
CA ASP A 41 1.73 -13.94 -8.47
C ASP A 41 1.01 -12.71 -9.01
N ALA A 42 1.02 -12.50 -10.33
CA ALA A 42 0.41 -11.33 -10.96
C ALA A 42 -1.06 -11.09 -10.55
N PRO A 43 -1.96 -12.10 -10.47
CA PRO A 43 -3.32 -11.88 -10.00
C PRO A 43 -3.38 -11.37 -8.56
N SER A 44 -2.47 -11.85 -7.71
CA SER A 44 -2.46 -11.55 -6.29
C SER A 44 -1.79 -10.18 -6.02
N VAL A 45 -0.69 -9.89 -6.72
CA VAL A 45 -0.04 -8.57 -6.79
C VAL A 45 -1.02 -7.50 -7.28
N LYS A 46 -1.85 -7.82 -8.28
CA LYS A 46 -2.87 -6.87 -8.77
C LYS A 46 -4.02 -6.65 -7.78
N LYS A 47 -4.27 -7.62 -6.89
CA LYS A 47 -5.41 -7.61 -5.96
C LYS A 47 -5.09 -6.99 -4.61
N SER A 48 -3.82 -6.91 -4.23
CA SER A 48 -3.37 -6.16 -3.04
C SER A 48 -3.70 -4.68 -3.14
N ASP A 49 -3.65 -3.97 -2.00
CA ASP A 49 -3.78 -2.52 -1.98
C ASP A 49 -2.51 -1.85 -2.52
N VAL A 50 -1.35 -2.51 -2.39
CA VAL A 50 -0.09 -2.14 -3.04
C VAL A 50 0.60 -3.38 -3.60
N GLY A 51 0.65 -3.51 -4.92
CA GLY A 51 1.39 -4.56 -5.62
C GLY A 51 2.84 -4.18 -5.86
N ILE A 52 3.77 -5.09 -5.54
CA ILE A 52 5.21 -4.87 -5.71
C ILE A 52 5.80 -5.99 -6.58
N SER A 53 6.57 -5.64 -7.61
CA SER A 53 7.28 -6.59 -8.45
C SER A 53 8.80 -6.38 -8.38
N MET A 54 9.54 -7.45 -8.62
CA MET A 54 11.00 -7.43 -8.78
C MET A 54 11.35 -6.87 -10.17
N GLY A 55 12.33 -5.99 -10.27
CA GLY A 55 12.73 -5.34 -11.52
C GLY A 55 13.57 -6.24 -12.42
N ILE A 56 14.45 -7.04 -11.84
CA ILE A 56 15.37 -7.93 -12.57
C ILE A 56 14.77 -9.32 -12.73
N ARG A 57 14.30 -9.91 -11.63
CA ARG A 57 13.78 -11.29 -11.62
C ARG A 57 12.27 -11.39 -11.87
N GLY A 58 11.55 -10.26 -11.83
CA GLY A 58 10.11 -10.25 -11.99
C GLY A 58 9.70 -10.47 -13.45
N SER A 59 8.76 -11.39 -13.65
CA SER A 59 8.17 -11.61 -14.97
C SER A 59 7.46 -10.36 -15.48
N ASP A 60 7.43 -10.19 -16.79
CA ASP A 60 6.79 -9.04 -17.44
C ASP A 60 5.35 -8.87 -16.99
N VAL A 61 4.61 -9.98 -16.88
CA VAL A 61 3.22 -10.02 -16.41
C VAL A 61 3.10 -9.50 -14.97
N THR A 62 4.04 -9.85 -14.10
CA THR A 62 4.03 -9.40 -12.70
C THR A 62 4.43 -7.93 -12.56
N ARG A 63 5.39 -7.47 -13.38
CA ARG A 63 5.78 -6.04 -13.42
C ARG A 63 4.64 -5.16 -13.94
N GLU A 64 3.89 -5.60 -14.95
CA GLU A 64 2.70 -4.88 -15.43
C GLU A 64 1.54 -4.88 -14.43
N ALA A 65 1.43 -5.93 -13.61
CA ALA A 65 0.42 -6.04 -12.58
C ALA A 65 0.70 -5.18 -11.32
N ALA A 66 1.96 -4.83 -11.07
CA ALA A 66 2.40 -4.14 -9.86
C ALA A 66 2.23 -2.61 -9.93
N ASP A 67 2.05 -1.99 -8.77
CA ASP A 67 2.01 -0.53 -8.60
C ASP A 67 3.42 0.05 -8.38
N MET A 68 4.35 -0.79 -7.89
CA MET A 68 5.75 -0.46 -7.64
C MET A 68 6.68 -1.55 -8.15
N ILE A 69 7.82 -1.16 -8.72
CA ILE A 69 8.86 -2.09 -9.21
C ILE A 69 10.16 -1.81 -8.45
N LEU A 70 10.75 -2.84 -7.85
CA LEU A 70 12.06 -2.76 -7.21
C LEU A 70 13.15 -2.91 -8.27
N ALA A 71 13.66 -1.79 -8.79
CA ALA A 71 14.62 -1.79 -9.89
C ALA A 71 15.91 -2.58 -9.60
N ASP A 72 16.29 -2.72 -8.33
CA ASP A 72 17.50 -3.38 -7.85
C ASP A 72 17.25 -4.75 -7.20
N ASP A 73 16.01 -5.24 -7.21
CA ASP A 73 15.59 -6.47 -6.52
C ASP A 73 15.91 -6.49 -5.01
N ASN A 74 16.01 -5.31 -4.38
CA ASN A 74 16.34 -5.19 -2.97
C ASN A 74 15.09 -4.94 -2.11
N TYR A 75 14.76 -5.88 -1.23
CA TYR A 75 13.66 -5.73 -0.27
C TYR A 75 13.86 -4.54 0.70
N ALA A 76 15.09 -4.08 0.92
CA ALA A 76 15.34 -2.89 1.73
C ALA A 76 14.67 -1.63 1.15
N THR A 77 14.52 -1.55 -0.17
CA THR A 77 13.83 -0.46 -0.86
C THR A 77 12.36 -0.36 -0.45
N ILE A 78 11.71 -1.49 -0.10
CA ILE A 78 10.34 -1.47 0.44
C ILE A 78 10.29 -0.76 1.79
N VAL A 79 11.28 -0.99 2.65
CA VAL A 79 11.36 -0.34 3.97
C VAL A 79 11.51 1.16 3.81
N SER A 80 12.44 1.61 2.96
CA SER A 80 12.63 3.02 2.64
C SER A 80 11.37 3.65 2.04
N ALA A 81 10.69 2.96 1.12
CA ALA A 81 9.45 3.45 0.53
C ALA A 81 8.32 3.63 1.57
N ILE A 82 8.23 2.74 2.57
CA ILE A 82 7.28 2.86 3.68
C ILE A 82 7.61 4.09 4.55
N GLU A 83 8.89 4.31 4.85
CA GLU A 83 9.34 5.47 5.62
C GLU A 83 9.01 6.79 4.89
N GLU A 84 9.34 6.87 3.60
CA GLU A 84 9.01 8.02 2.75
C GLU A 84 7.51 8.26 2.66
N GLY A 85 6.71 7.21 2.44
CA GLY A 85 5.26 7.29 2.37
C GLY A 85 4.63 7.86 3.65
N ARG A 86 5.14 7.46 4.83
CA ARG A 86 4.70 8.04 6.12
C ARG A 86 5.07 9.52 6.23
N GLY A 87 6.25 9.91 5.75
CA GLY A 87 6.68 11.30 5.67
C GLY A 87 5.75 12.16 4.81
N ILE A 88 5.43 11.68 3.61
CA ILE A 88 4.51 12.34 2.67
C ILE A 88 3.13 12.51 3.30
N PHE A 89 2.58 11.44 3.90
CA PHE A 89 1.27 11.49 4.54
C PHE A 89 1.21 12.54 5.67
N ASN A 90 2.26 12.60 6.50
CA ASN A 90 2.36 13.60 7.56
C ASN A 90 2.38 15.03 7.01
N ASN A 91 3.07 15.26 5.89
CA ASN A 91 3.12 16.56 5.23
C ASN A 91 1.77 16.96 4.63
N ILE A 92 1.06 16.02 4.01
CA ILE A 92 -0.31 16.24 3.51
C ILE A 92 -1.23 16.67 4.66
N ARG A 93 -1.17 15.98 5.81
CA ARG A 93 -1.98 16.34 6.98
C ARG A 93 -1.66 17.74 7.50
N LYS A 94 -0.39 18.12 7.54
CA LYS A 94 0.03 19.49 7.93
C LYS A 94 -0.50 20.52 6.95
N PHE A 95 -0.41 20.25 5.65
CA PHE A 95 -0.90 21.15 4.61
C PHE A 95 -2.42 21.36 4.67
N ILE A 96 -3.20 20.28 4.84
CA ILE A 96 -4.65 20.36 5.02
C ILE A 96 -5.00 21.22 6.24
N ARG A 97 -4.29 21.05 7.37
CA ARG A 97 -4.51 21.86 8.58
C ARG A 97 -4.23 23.34 8.33
N LEU A 98 -3.16 23.65 7.61
CA LEU A 98 -2.81 25.02 7.26
C LEU A 98 -3.91 25.67 6.41
N LEU A 99 -4.37 24.99 5.36
CA LEU A 99 -5.44 25.48 4.49
C LEU A 99 -6.75 25.68 5.25
N LEU A 100 -7.13 24.71 6.09
CA LEU A 100 -8.33 24.84 6.91
C LEU A 100 -8.22 26.03 7.87
N SER A 101 -7.08 26.19 8.57
CA SER A 101 -6.87 27.33 9.47
C SER A 101 -7.02 28.67 8.75
N ALA A 102 -6.37 28.83 7.61
CA ALA A 102 -6.44 30.07 6.83
C ALA A 102 -7.87 30.40 6.39
N ASN A 103 -8.61 29.39 5.91
CA ASN A 103 -10.00 29.58 5.49
C ASN A 103 -10.93 29.88 6.68
N PHE A 104 -10.68 29.28 7.86
CA PHE A 104 -11.42 29.61 9.09
C PHE A 104 -11.14 31.04 9.56
N ASP A 105 -9.89 31.48 9.49
CA ASP A 105 -9.50 32.84 9.87
C ASP A 105 -10.18 33.89 8.99
N GLU A 106 -10.26 33.64 7.67
CA GLU A 106 -10.93 34.52 6.70
C GLU A 106 -12.44 34.64 6.98
N ILE A 107 -13.12 33.53 7.24
CA ILE A 107 -14.55 33.52 7.58
C ILE A 107 -14.80 34.27 8.89
N LEU A 108 -13.97 34.05 9.91
CA LEU A 108 -14.12 34.70 11.21
C LEU A 108 -13.98 36.22 11.10
N ILE A 109 -13.00 36.72 10.34
CA ILE A 109 -12.81 38.15 10.09
C ILE A 109 -14.03 38.74 9.38
N SER A 110 -14.54 38.05 8.35
CA SER A 110 -15.73 38.50 7.62
C SER A 110 -16.98 38.57 8.51
N CYS A 111 -17.17 37.61 9.42
CA CYS A 111 -18.29 37.63 10.38
C CYS A 111 -18.18 38.73 11.45
N ILE A 112 -16.97 39.15 11.84
CA ILE A 112 -16.76 40.22 12.82
C ILE A 112 -16.95 41.60 12.18
N GLN A 113 -16.69 41.74 10.88
CA GLN A 113 -16.86 43.00 10.13
C GLN A 113 -18.29 43.25 9.63
N SER A 114 -19.20 42.28 9.75
CA SER A 114 -20.62 42.39 9.36
C SER A 114 -21.51 42.66 10.57
#